data_AF-A0A1F6V9A3-F1
#
_entry.id   AF-A0A1F6V9A3-F1
#
_cell.length_a   1.000
_cell.length_b   1.000
_cell.length_c   1.000
_cell.angle_alpha   90.00
_cell.angle_beta   90.00
_cell.angle_gamma   90.00
#
_symmetry.space_group_name_H-M   'P 1'
#
loop_
_entity.id
_entity.type
_entity.pdbx_description
1 polymer ?
#
loop_
_entity_poly.entity_id
_entity_poly.type
_entity_poly.pdbx_seq_one_letter_code
_entity_poly.pdbx_strand_id
1 'polypeptide(L)' 'MIIFTKHAREKFEVLKKHKFTISEKKVLDTLKKPDLIDYSRSPLLIAQSKIDRSHVLRVVYKEE' A
#
# COMPACT_ATOMS: atom_id res chain seq x y z
N MET A 1 -5.57 8.65 12.12
CA MET A 1 -5.30 7.25 12.53
C MET A 1 -5.37 6.38 11.29
N ILE A 2 -4.50 5.38 11.11
CA ILE A 2 -4.55 4.49 9.95
C ILE A 2 -5.30 3.21 10.34
N ILE A 3 -6.34 2.86 9.59
CA ILE A 3 -7.15 1.66 9.82
C ILE A 3 -7.07 0.77 8.58
N PHE A 4 -6.61 -0.46 8.77
CA PHE A 4 -6.63 -1.47 7.72
C PHE A 4 -8.02 -2.09 7.60
N THR A 5 -8.58 -2.06 6.39
CA THR A 5 -9.80 -2.82 6.08
C THR A 5 -9.52 -4.33 6.13
N LYS A 6 -10.57 -5.14 6.28
CA LYS A 6 -10.48 -6.60 6.18
C LYS A 6 -9.76 -7.03 4.89
N HIS A 7 -10.15 -6.46 3.76
CA HIS A 7 -9.54 -6.75 2.46
C HIS A 7 -8.05 -6.38 2.40
N ALA A 8 -7.65 -5.25 3.00
CA ALA A 8 -6.24 -4.87 3.09
C ALA A 8 -5.43 -5.87 3.93
N ARG A 9 -5.99 -6.38 5.04
CA ARG A 9 -5.34 -7.41 5.86
C ARG A 9 -5.16 -8.74 5.12
N GLU A 10 -6.18 -9.16 4.38
CA GLU A 10 -6.13 -10.43 3.61
C GLU A 10 -5.06 -10.41 2.50
N LYS A 11 -4.78 -9.23 1.91
CA LYS A 11 -3.74 -9.11 0.88
C LYS A 11 -2.34 -9.47 1.36
N PHE A 12 -2.02 -9.29 2.64
CA PHE A 12 -0.71 -9.70 3.17
C PHE A 12 -0.51 -11.21 3.03
N GLU A 13 -1.52 -12.00 3.36
CA GLU A 13 -1.47 -13.46 3.22
C GLU A 13 -1.47 -13.90 1.76
N VAL A 14 -2.21 -13.21 0.89
CA VAL A 14 -2.17 -13.47 -0.56
C VAL A 14 -0.75 -13.26 -1.12
N LEU A 15 -0.14 -12.11 -0.83
CA LEU A 15 1.23 -11.82 -1.29
C LEU A 15 2.23 -12.85 -0.75
N LYS A 16 2.10 -13.22 0.54
CA LYS A 16 2.95 -14.23 1.18
C LYS A 16 2.86 -15.60 0.47
N LYS A 17 1.66 -16.04 0.07
CA LYS A 17 1.47 -17.27 -0.73
C LYS A 17 2.19 -17.22 -2.07
N HIS A 18 2.32 -16.04 -2.67
CA HIS A 18 3.08 -15.81 -3.89
C HIS A 18 4.58 -15.53 -3.64
N LYS A 19 5.11 -15.90 -2.46
CA LYS A 19 6.52 -15.69 -2.07
C LYS A 19 6.93 -14.22 -2.03
N PHE A 20 5.97 -13.30 -1.88
CA PHE A 20 6.22 -11.87 -1.79
C PHE A 20 5.75 -11.36 -0.42
N THR A 21 6.67 -11.03 0.47
CA THR A 21 6.31 -10.59 1.82
C THR A 21 6.41 -9.07 1.94
N ILE A 22 5.32 -8.44 2.38
CA ILE A 22 5.27 -7.01 2.69
C ILE A 22 4.91 -6.87 4.16
N SER A 23 5.66 -6.06 4.89
CA SER A 23 5.35 -5.76 6.28
C SER A 23 4.32 -4.63 6.37
N GLU A 24 3.53 -4.64 7.44
CA GLU A 24 2.63 -3.52 7.75
C GLU A 24 3.40 -2.20 7.83
N LYS A 25 4.61 -2.23 8.44
CA LYS A 25 5.53 -1.09 8.49
C LYS A 25 5.82 -0.50 7.11
N LYS A 26 6.10 -1.33 6.09
CA LYS A 26 6.36 -0.83 4.72
C LYS A 26 5.12 -0.15 4.12
N VAL A 27 3.92 -0.64 4.43
CA VAL A 27 2.67 0.04 4.03
C VAL A 27 2.52 1.39 4.73
N LEU A 28 2.74 1.44 6.04
CA LEU A 28 2.69 2.68 6.81
C LEU A 28 3.73 3.70 6.36
N ASP A 29 4.97 3.26 6.09
CA ASP A 29 6.02 4.12 5.57
C ASP A 29 5.66 4.67 4.19
N THR A 30 5.03 3.85 3.34
CA THR A 30 4.53 4.29 2.02
C THR A 30 3.42 5.33 2.14
N LEU A 31 2.53 5.21 3.13
CA LEU A 31 1.51 6.22 3.39
C LEU A 31 2.09 7.52 3.96
N LYS A 32 3.15 7.43 4.79
CA LYS A 32 3.77 8.60 5.45
C LYS A 32 4.74 9.36 4.55
N LYS A 33 5.50 8.64 3.72
CA LYS A 33 6.54 9.18 2.83
C LYS A 33 6.47 8.48 1.49
N PRO A 34 5.41 8.72 0.70
CA PRO A 34 5.30 8.17 -0.64
C PRO A 34 6.32 8.79 -1.58
N ASP A 35 6.78 8.03 -2.57
CA ASP A 35 7.53 8.56 -3.71
C ASP A 35 6.61 9.35 -4.65
N LEU A 36 5.33 8.95 -4.71
CA LEU A 36 4.28 9.58 -5.53
C LEU A 36 2.91 9.36 -4.89
N ILE A 37 2.04 10.37 -4.97
CA ILE A 37 0.60 10.23 -4.72
C ILE A 37 -0.14 10.36 -6.04
N ASP A 38 -0.94 9.35 -6.38
CA ASP A 38 -1.80 9.32 -7.57
C ASP A 38 -3.24 9.64 -7.17
N TYR A 39 -3.76 10.73 -7.76
CA TYR A 39 -5.08 11.32 -7.51
C TYR A 39 -6.12 10.97 -8.58
N SER A 40 -5.80 10.09 -9.54
CA SER A 40 -6.66 9.77 -10.68
C SER A 40 -7.96 9.04 -10.33
N ARG A 41 -8.09 8.54 -9.09
CA ARG A 41 -9.22 7.70 -8.64
C ARG A 41 -10.05 8.31 -7.51
N SER A 42 -10.26 9.62 -7.54
CA SER A 42 -11.10 10.32 -6.55
C SER A 42 -12.44 9.59 -6.29
N PRO A 43 -12.85 9.38 -5.02
CA PRO A 43 -12.26 9.92 -3.78
C PRO A 43 -11.10 9.10 -3.21
N LEU A 44 -10.65 8.05 -3.90
CA LEU A 44 -9.51 7.23 -3.47
C LEU A 44 -8.18 7.87 -3.87
N LEU A 45 -7.23 7.76 -2.96
CA LEU A 45 -5.83 8.15 -3.14
C LEU A 45 -4.96 6.90 -3.26
N ILE A 46 -3.87 7.02 -4.01
CA ILE A 46 -2.91 5.93 -4.15
C ILE A 46 -1.51 6.42 -3.80
N ALA A 47 -1.02 6.04 -2.63
CA ALA A 47 0.36 6.26 -2.23
C ALA A 47 1.25 5.17 -2.84
N GLN A 48 2.35 5.57 -3.48
CA GLN A 48 3.28 4.65 -4.12
C GLN A 48 4.67 4.76 -3.51
N SER A 49 5.35 3.63 -3.29
CA SER A 49 6.78 3.60 -3.00
C SER A 49 7.49 2.47 -3.74
N LYS A 50 8.75 2.67 -4.08
CA LYS A 50 9.61 1.65 -4.67
C LYS A 50 9.89 0.54 -3.66
N ILE A 51 9.91 -0.71 -4.12
CA ILE A 51 10.38 -1.87 -3.36
C ILE A 51 11.79 -2.23 -3.83
N ASP A 52 11.94 -2.44 -5.14
CA ASP A 52 13.21 -2.76 -5.80
C ASP A 52 13.22 -2.22 -7.24
N ARG A 53 14.15 -2.70 -8.08
CA ARG A 53 14.29 -2.23 -9.47
C ARG A 53 13.09 -2.55 -10.36
N SER A 54 12.36 -3.62 -10.08
CA SER A 54 11.23 -4.12 -10.89
C SER A 54 9.87 -3.99 -10.20
N HIS A 55 9.83 -3.70 -8.90
CA HIS A 55 8.60 -3.71 -8.12
C HIS A 55 8.33 -2.38 -7.40
N VAL A 56 7.05 -2.00 -7.40
CA VAL A 56 6.51 -0.87 -6.64
C VAL A 56 5.37 -1.34 -5.74
N LEU A 57 5.25 -0.75 -4.56
CA LEU A 57 4.10 -0.89 -3.68
C LEU A 57 3.13 0.23 -3.98
N ARG A 58 1.86 -0.11 -4.24
CA ARG A 58 0.76 0.86 -4.36
C ARG A 58 -0.25 0.60 -3.25
N VAL A 59 -0.47 1.60 -2.41
CA VAL A 59 -1.39 1.56 -1.27
C VAL A 59 -2.58 2.45 -1.61
N VAL A 60 -3.74 1.81 -1.81
CA VAL A 60 -5.00 2.51 -2.07
C VAL A 60 -5.67 2.82 -0.73
N TYR A 61 -6.05 4.08 -0.51
CA TYR A 61 -6.70 4.53 0.71
C TYR A 61 -7.70 5.64 0.43
N LYS A 62 -8.50 5.98 1.44
CA LYS A 62 -9.30 7.20 1.49
C LYS A 62 -9.01 7.91 2.79
N GLU A 63 -9.20 9.23 2.78
CA GLU A 63 -9.18 10.05 3.98
C GLU A 63 -10.64 10.32 4.38
N GLU A 64 -10.95 10.15 5.66
CA GLU A 64 -12.26 10.42 6.27
C GLU A 64 -12.07 11.40 7.42
#